data_AF-A0A0P9U2C6-F1
#
_entry.id   AF-A0A0P9U2C6-F1
#
_cell.length_a   1.000
_cell.length_b   1.000
_cell.length_c   1.000
_cell.angle_alpha   90.00
_cell.angle_beta   90.00
_cell.angle_gamma   90.00
#
_symmetry.space_group_name_H-M   'P 1'
#
loop_
_entity.id
_entity.type
_entity.pdbx_description
1 polymer ?
#
loop_
_entity_poly.entity_id
_entity_poly.type
_entity_poly.pdbx_seq_one_letter_code
_entity_poly.pdbx_strand_id
1 'polypeptide(L)'
;MVLFALALSGCFDSKGDDFIGRWEGQNTQRMYKPTYVMTISKDGENFHIDIASTWEASGNEKPITNVRQFEAKAESDTVLSMLGGLATMRLEGGVINFDYTTFTRAK
;
A
#
# COMPACT_ATOMS: atom_id res chain seq x y z
N MET A 1 8.80 -25.82 -40.43
CA MET A 1 8.90 -24.57 -39.64
C MET A 1 7.79 -24.64 -38.60
N VAL A 2 8.11 -24.95 -37.35
CA VAL A 2 7.11 -25.01 -36.27
C VAL A 2 7.15 -23.66 -35.57
N LEU A 3 6.09 -22.87 -35.71
CA LEU A 3 5.91 -21.64 -34.95
C LEU A 3 5.61 -22.01 -33.50
N PHE A 4 6.56 -21.75 -32.60
CA PHE A 4 6.29 -21.69 -31.17
C PHE A 4 5.53 -20.40 -30.88
N ALA A 5 4.21 -20.53 -30.69
CA ALA A 5 3.40 -19.49 -30.07
C ALA A 5 3.68 -19.50 -28.56
N LEU A 6 4.49 -18.55 -28.08
CA LEU A 6 4.65 -18.28 -26.66
C LEU A 6 3.36 -17.64 -26.13
N ALA A 7 2.46 -18.46 -25.62
CA ALA A 7 1.36 -17.99 -24.78
C ALA A 7 1.94 -17.53 -23.43
N LEU A 8 2.35 -16.26 -23.33
CA LEU A 8 2.78 -15.60 -22.10
C LEU A 8 1.60 -15.09 -21.25
N SER A 9 0.44 -15.74 -21.30
CA SER A 9 -0.77 -15.26 -20.60
C SER A 9 -0.89 -15.75 -19.15
N GLY A 10 0.23 -15.96 -18.44
CA GLY A 10 0.17 -16.57 -17.10
C GLY A 10 1.31 -16.28 -16.12
N CYS A 11 2.19 -15.31 -16.36
CA CYS A 11 3.35 -15.03 -15.48
C CYS A 11 3.36 -13.63 -14.84
N PHE A 12 2.29 -12.85 -14.98
CA PHE A 12 2.21 -11.50 -14.42
C PHE A 12 1.20 -11.35 -13.27
N ASP A 13 0.47 -12.41 -12.93
CA ASP A 13 -0.60 -12.35 -11.92
C ASP A 13 -0.07 -12.27 -10.48
N SER A 14 1.21 -12.59 -10.24
CA SER A 14 1.83 -12.57 -8.89
C SER A 14 2.62 -11.30 -8.57
N LYS A 15 2.63 -10.33 -9.48
CA LYS A 15 3.45 -9.13 -9.33
C LYS A 15 2.94 -8.30 -8.16
N GLY A 16 3.83 -7.93 -7.24
CA GLY A 16 3.52 -7.10 -6.08
C GLY A 16 2.74 -7.81 -4.97
N ASP A 17 2.70 -9.14 -4.94
CA ASP A 17 1.99 -9.88 -3.89
C ASP A 17 2.54 -9.61 -2.49
N ASP A 18 3.82 -9.25 -2.37
CA ASP A 18 4.46 -8.86 -1.11
C ASP A 18 3.90 -7.55 -0.52
N PHE A 19 3.09 -6.78 -1.26
CA PHE A 19 2.34 -5.66 -0.69
C PHE A 19 1.10 -6.11 0.09
N ILE A 20 0.54 -7.28 -0.24
CA ILE A 20 -0.74 -7.74 0.34
C ILE A 20 -0.59 -7.96 1.84
N GLY A 21 -1.58 -7.47 2.58
CA GLY A 21 -1.68 -7.61 4.02
C GLY A 21 -1.89 -6.29 4.74
N ARG A 22 -1.68 -6.34 6.06
CA ARG A 22 -1.86 -5.20 6.97
C ARG A 22 -0.51 -4.64 7.40
N TRP A 23 -0.42 -3.32 7.41
CA TRP A 23 0.79 -2.57 7.72
C TRP A 23 0.48 -1.45 8.70
N GLU A 24 1.43 -1.15 9.58
CA GLU A 24 1.31 -0.10 10.59
C GLU A 24 2.34 0.99 10.30
N GLY A 25 1.88 2.23 10.27
CA GLY A 25 2.70 3.40 10.01
C GLY A 25 2.73 4.34 11.21
N GLN A 26 3.87 4.98 11.40
CA GLN A 26 4.02 6.12 12.30
C GLN A 26 4.66 7.26 11.52
N ASN A 27 4.01 8.43 11.51
CA ASN A 27 4.63 9.61 10.94
C ASN A 27 5.52 10.26 11.99
N THR A 28 6.84 10.19 11.79
CA THR A 28 7.85 10.74 12.70
C THR A 28 8.14 12.23 12.48
N GLN A 29 7.62 12.82 11.40
CA GLN A 29 7.89 14.20 11.00
C GLN A 29 6.86 15.20 11.56
N ARG A 30 5.72 14.73 12.09
CA ARG A 30 4.64 15.58 12.59
C ARG A 30 4.68 15.67 14.13
N MET A 31 4.37 16.87 14.64
CA MET A 31 4.33 17.18 16.08
C MET A 31 3.29 16.34 16.83
N TYR A 32 2.13 16.12 16.20
CA TYR A 32 1.15 15.12 16.62
C TYR A 32 1.47 13.85 15.85
N LYS A 33 1.54 12.70 16.54
CA LYS A 33 1.96 11.40 15.98
C LYS A 33 0.71 10.58 15.60
N PRO A 34 0.06 10.82 14.45
CA PRO A 34 -1.01 9.95 14.02
C PRO A 34 -0.46 8.54 13.83
N THR A 35 -1.26 7.57 14.27
CA THR A 35 -1.04 6.17 13.93
C THR A 35 -1.76 5.89 12.62
N TYR A 36 -1.13 5.08 11.78
CA TYR A 36 -1.70 4.66 10.51
C TYR A 36 -1.83 3.16 10.46
N VAL A 37 -2.94 2.71 9.90
CA VAL A 37 -3.15 1.30 9.54
C VAL A 37 -3.48 1.27 8.06
N MET A 38 -2.63 0.58 7.31
CA MET A 38 -2.82 0.35 5.89
C MET A 38 -3.20 -1.11 5.67
N THR A 39 -4.26 -1.35 4.89
CA THR A 39 -4.62 -2.69 4.43
C THR A 39 -4.57 -2.69 2.91
N ILE A 40 -3.85 -3.65 2.36
CA ILE A 40 -3.72 -3.83 0.91
C ILE A 40 -4.30 -5.20 0.55
N SER A 41 -5.25 -5.20 -0.38
CA SER A 41 -5.76 -6.41 -1.04
C SER A 41 -5.59 -6.30 -2.55
N LYS A 42 -5.77 -7.41 -3.25
CA LYS A 42 -5.61 -7.51 -4.69
C LYS A 42 -6.79 -8.27 -5.30
N ASP A 43 -7.35 -7.72 -6.38
CA ASP A 43 -8.38 -8.34 -7.22
C ASP A 43 -7.93 -8.29 -8.68
N GLY A 44 -7.54 -9.45 -9.22
CA GLY A 44 -6.82 -9.55 -10.49
C GLY A 44 -5.54 -8.70 -10.47
N GLU A 45 -5.42 -7.76 -11.41
CA GLU A 45 -4.26 -6.85 -11.51
C GLU A 45 -4.37 -5.60 -10.61
N ASN A 46 -5.53 -5.36 -9.99
CA ASN A 46 -5.79 -4.14 -9.25
C ASN A 46 -5.54 -4.33 -7.77
N PHE A 47 -4.84 -3.38 -7.16
CA PHE A 47 -4.63 -3.32 -5.73
C PHE A 47 -5.61 -2.33 -5.12
N HIS A 48 -6.28 -2.73 -4.04
CA HIS A 48 -7.13 -1.87 -3.22
C HIS A 48 -6.40 -1.56 -1.92
N ILE A 49 -6.26 -0.27 -1.61
CA ILE A 49 -5.44 0.22 -0.51
C ILE A 49 -6.32 1.11 0.37
N ASP A 50 -6.58 0.66 1.59
CA ASP A 50 -7.24 1.45 2.63
C ASP A 50 -6.21 1.93 3.64
N ILE A 51 -6.17 3.25 3.91
CA ILE A 51 -5.31 3.84 4.93
C ILE A 51 -6.19 4.55 5.96
N ALA A 52 -6.33 3.93 7.13
CA ALA A 52 -6.87 4.58 8.31
C ALA A 52 -5.77 5.41 8.99
N SER A 53 -6.11 6.62 9.41
CA SER A 53 -5.28 7.48 10.24
C SER A 53 -6.05 7.88 11.49
N THR A 54 -5.47 7.65 12.65
CA THR A 54 -6.09 8.00 13.93
C THR A 54 -5.27 9.09 14.60
N TRP A 55 -5.95 10.17 14.97
CA TRP A 55 -5.39 11.28 15.73
C TRP A 55 -5.84 11.15 17.17
N GLU A 56 -4.88 11.03 18.08
CA GLU A 56 -5.14 11.17 19.50
C GLU A 56 -5.61 12.60 19.78
N ALA A 57 -6.83 12.73 20.29
CA ALA A 57 -7.36 14.01 20.73
C ALA A 57 -6.82 14.31 22.13
N SER A 58 -6.52 15.57 22.44
CA SER A 58 -6.03 15.94 23.77
C SER A 58 -7.13 15.81 24.81
N GLY A 59 -6.88 15.11 25.93
CA GLY A 59 -7.82 14.99 27.05
C GLY A 59 -8.74 13.78 26.95
N ASN A 60 -10.02 13.95 27.32
CA ASN A 60 -11.05 12.88 27.30
C ASN A 60 -11.81 12.79 25.96
N GLU A 61 -11.29 13.41 24.92
CA GLU A 61 -11.93 13.42 23.60
C GLU A 61 -11.72 12.09 22.88
N LYS A 62 -12.73 11.68 22.09
CA LYS A 62 -12.64 10.44 21.32
C LYS A 62 -11.63 10.63 20.17
N PRO A 63 -10.79 9.62 19.88
CA PRO A 63 -9.87 9.69 18.75
C PRO A 63 -10.63 9.94 17.44
N ILE A 64 -10.05 10.80 16.59
CA ILE A 64 -10.61 11.07 15.26
C ILE A 64 -9.94 10.13 14.26
N THR A 65 -10.73 9.31 13.58
CA THR A 65 -10.24 8.39 12.55
C THR A 65 -10.72 8.81 11.16
N ASN A 66 -9.79 8.97 10.23
CA ASN A 66 -10.07 9.23 8.82
C ASN A 66 -9.56 8.06 7.97
N VAL A 67 -10.34 7.66 6.96
CA VAL A 67 -9.96 6.61 6.00
C VAL A 67 -9.79 7.22 4.61
N ARG A 68 -8.68 6.90 3.96
CA ARG A 68 -8.42 7.20 2.54
C ARG A 68 -8.34 5.89 1.76
N GLN A 69 -8.93 5.86 0.58
CA GLN A 69 -8.95 4.69 -0.29
C GLN A 69 -8.23 5.01 -1.59
N PHE A 70 -7.44 4.07 -2.08
CA PHE A 70 -6.72 4.17 -3.34
C PHE A 70 -6.87 2.87 -4.12
N GLU A 71 -6.81 3.00 -5.43
CA GLU A 71 -6.57 1.87 -6.33
C GLU A 71 -5.20 2.02 -6.97
N ALA A 72 -4.53 0.90 -7.25
CA ALA A 72 -3.19 0.90 -7.84
C ALA A 72 -2.94 -0.28 -8.76
N LYS A 73 -1.91 -0.15 -9.60
CA LYS A 73 -1.33 -1.25 -10.39
C LYS A 73 0.13 -1.48 -10.05
N ALA A 74 0.58 -2.73 -10.16
CA ALA A 74 1.97 -3.07 -9.94
C ALA A 74 2.85 -2.75 -11.15
N GLU A 75 3.83 -1.86 -10.96
CA GLU A 75 4.87 -1.54 -11.94
C GLU A 75 6.10 -2.45 -11.81
N SER A 76 6.36 -2.96 -10.61
CA SER A 76 7.30 -4.06 -10.34
C SER A 76 6.82 -4.84 -9.10
N ASP A 77 7.55 -5.87 -8.68
CA ASP A 77 7.29 -6.55 -7.40
C ASP A 77 7.43 -5.62 -6.17
N THR A 78 8.09 -4.47 -6.35
CA THR A 78 8.41 -3.53 -5.28
C THR A 78 7.83 -2.13 -5.51
N VAL A 79 6.98 -1.95 -6.54
CA VAL A 79 6.40 -0.64 -6.86
C VAL A 79 4.94 -0.78 -7.27
N LEU A 80 4.06 -0.07 -6.56
CA LEU A 80 2.68 0.18 -6.99
C LEU A 80 2.54 1.64 -7.44
N SER A 81 1.90 1.85 -8.58
CA SER A 81 1.47 3.17 -9.07
C SER A 81 -0.01 3.37 -8.78
N MET A 82 -0.36 4.45 -8.09
CA MET A 82 -1.77 4.77 -7.84
C MET A 82 -2.47 5.10 -9.15
N LEU A 83 -3.66 4.54 -9.35
CA LEU A 83 -4.54 4.91 -10.45
C LEU A 83 -4.90 6.40 -10.30
N GLY A 84 -4.68 7.17 -11.37
CA GLY A 84 -4.73 8.64 -11.33
C GLY A 84 -3.37 9.34 -11.26
N GLY A 85 -2.26 8.58 -11.13
CA GLY A 85 -0.92 8.99 -11.57
C GLY A 85 -0.13 9.96 -10.68
N LEU A 86 -0.61 10.27 -9.47
CA LEU A 86 0.03 11.31 -8.63
C LEU A 86 0.93 10.76 -7.51
N ALA A 87 0.96 9.44 -7.29
CA ALA A 87 1.77 8.85 -6.23
C ALA A 87 2.24 7.43 -6.58
N THR A 88 3.43 7.09 -6.07
CA THR A 88 3.98 5.73 -6.11
C THR A 88 4.21 5.24 -4.69
N MET A 89 3.98 3.95 -4.49
CA MET A 89 4.24 3.24 -3.25
C MET A 89 5.39 2.25 -3.50
N ARG A 90 6.38 2.24 -2.60
CA ARG A 90 7.58 1.40 -2.74
C ARG A 90 7.73 0.43 -1.58
N LEU A 91 8.06 -0.82 -1.88
CA LEU A 91 8.40 -1.85 -0.89
C LEU A 91 9.91 -2.09 -0.91
N GLU A 92 10.58 -1.75 0.18
CA GLU A 92 12.03 -1.85 0.30
C GLU A 92 12.39 -2.52 1.63
N GLY A 93 13.06 -3.67 1.58
CA GLY A 93 13.49 -4.38 2.79
C GLY A 93 12.35 -4.77 3.74
N GLY A 94 11.15 -5.04 3.22
CA GLY A 94 9.97 -5.35 4.04
C GLY A 94 9.30 -4.14 4.69
N VAL A 95 9.59 -2.93 4.20
CA VAL A 95 8.98 -1.67 4.63
C VAL A 95 8.32 -0.98 3.44
N ILE A 96 7.07 -0.54 3.61
CA ILE A 96 6.39 0.27 2.60
C ILE A 96 6.68 1.75 2.85
N ASN A 97 7.10 2.46 1.81
CA ASN A 97 7.23 3.91 1.79
C ASN A 97 6.10 4.51 0.96
N PHE A 98 5.27 5.34 1.59
CA PHE A 98 4.14 6.01 0.93
C PHE A 98 3.72 7.29 1.66
N ASP A 99 3.48 8.38 0.91
CA ASP A 99 2.97 9.65 1.46
C ASP A 99 3.73 10.12 2.73
N TYR A 100 5.07 10.15 2.64
CA TYR A 100 6.00 10.52 3.72
C TYR A 100 5.89 9.66 4.99
N THR A 101 5.27 8.49 4.89
CA THR A 101 5.07 7.56 6.00
C THR A 101 5.71 6.22 5.66
N THR A 102 6.45 5.67 6.62
CA THR A 102 6.99 4.31 6.56
C THR A 102 6.02 3.38 7.26
N PHE A 103 5.69 2.26 6.62
CA PHE A 103 4.81 1.23 7.18
C PHE A 103 5.56 -0.08 7.32
N THR A 104 5.48 -0.67 8.50
CA THR A 104 6.02 -2.01 8.79
C THR A 104 4.89 -3.01 8.84
N ARG A 105 5.15 -4.25 8.40
CA ARG A 105 4.15 -5.31 8.42
C ARG A 105 3.63 -5.52 9.84
N ALA A 106 2.31 -5.56 9.99
CA ALA A 106 1.70 -5.90 11.26
C ALA A 106 1.94 -7.37 11.59
N LYS A 107 2.13 -7.69 12.87
CA LYS A 107 2.23 -9.08 13.34
C LYS A 107 0.89 -9.80 13.29
#